data_AF-A0A3D2A937-F1
#
_entry.id   AF-A0A3D2A937-F1
#
_cell.length_a   1.000
_cell.length_b   1.000
_cell.length_c   1.000
_cell.angle_alpha   90.00
_cell.angle_beta   90.00
_cell.angle_gamma   90.00
#
_symmetry.space_group_name_H-M   'P 1'
#
loop_
_entity.id
_entity.type
_entity.pdbx_description
1 polymer ?
#
loop_
_entity_poly.entity_id
_entity_poly.type
_entity_poly.pdbx_seq_one_letter_code
_entity_poly.pdbx_strand_id
1 'polypeptide(L)'
;MLIFSTVFVQVVVLFILIFIGVFFSKREILTESAVKSITDIVLYLVTPSVIIKSFLRKFDRSTLNGICLSFLGALIVHLVFILLTTIVFRDREDSRNRVLRFAAVFGNCGFMSLPIQQAVLSADGVLFGASFVAVFNLFSWTYGITEMSGDKK
;
A
#
# COMPACT_ATOMS: atom_id res chain seq x y z
N MET A 1 -25.43 -0.82 -9.63
CA MET A 1 -25.66 0.32 -8.72
C MET A 1 -25.08 0.12 -7.32
N LEU A 2 -25.21 -1.07 -6.70
CA LEU A 2 -24.69 -1.33 -5.35
C LEU A 2 -23.17 -1.16 -5.22
N ILE A 3 -22.37 -1.68 -6.15
CA ILE A 3 -20.88 -1.60 -6.07
C ILE A 3 -20.38 -0.16 -6.08
N PHE A 4 -20.92 0.70 -6.95
CA PHE A 4 -20.54 2.12 -7.01
C PHE A 4 -20.84 2.83 -5.68
N SER A 5 -22.01 2.59 -5.11
CA SER A 5 -22.38 3.16 -3.80
C SER A 5 -21.46 2.66 -2.69
N THR A 6 -21.12 1.37 -2.69
CA THR A 6 -20.21 0.78 -1.69
C THR A 6 -18.82 1.40 -1.77
N VAL A 7 -18.26 1.52 -2.99
CA VAL A 7 -16.95 2.15 -3.19
C VAL A 7 -16.99 3.61 -2.76
N PHE A 8 -18.04 4.36 -3.14
CA PHE A 8 -18.20 5.76 -2.74
C PHE A 8 -18.21 5.94 -1.21
N VAL A 9 -18.99 5.12 -0.49
CA VAL A 9 -19.03 5.16 0.98
C VAL A 9 -17.66 4.85 1.58
N GLN A 10 -16.94 3.84 1.08
CA GLN A 10 -15.60 3.51 1.57
C GLN A 10 -14.61 4.65 1.34
N VAL A 11 -14.65 5.30 0.18
CA VAL A 11 -13.82 6.46 -0.12
C VAL A 11 -14.14 7.61 0.83
N VAL A 12 -15.41 7.90 1.08
CA VAL A 12 -15.84 8.94 2.04
C VAL A 12 -15.35 8.62 3.46
N VAL A 13 -15.43 7.36 3.90
CA VAL A 13 -14.92 6.94 5.21
C VAL A 13 -13.41 7.18 5.32
N LEU A 14 -12.63 6.84 4.29
CA LEU A 14 -11.19 7.10 4.25
C LEU A 14 -10.89 8.61 4.35
N PHE A 15 -11.63 9.45 3.61
CA PHE A 15 -11.48 10.90 3.71
C PHE A 15 -11.78 11.43 5.11
N ILE A 16 -12.86 10.95 5.75
CA ILE A 16 -13.20 11.35 7.13
C ILE A 16 -12.07 10.99 8.09
N LEU A 17 -11.50 9.79 8.00
CA LEU A 17 -10.36 9.38 8.83
C LEU A 17 -9.13 10.27 8.62
N ILE A 18 -8.83 10.64 7.36
CA ILE A 18 -7.75 11.59 7.04
C ILE A 18 -8.03 12.97 7.67
N PHE A 19 -9.26 13.49 7.52
CA PHE A 19 -9.65 14.77 8.12
C PHE A 19 -9.52 14.78 9.64
N ILE A 20 -9.91 13.70 10.30
CA ILE A 20 -9.75 13.53 11.74
C ILE A 20 -8.27 13.56 12.13
N GLY A 21 -7.40 12.85 11.39
CA GLY A 21 -5.96 12.87 11.61
C GLY A 21 -5.37 14.29 11.46
N VAL A 22 -5.75 15.00 10.39
CA VAL A 22 -5.32 16.39 10.16
C VAL A 22 -5.82 17.31 11.28
N PHE A 23 -7.06 17.14 11.73
CA PHE A 23 -7.62 17.93 12.82
C PHE A 23 -6.86 17.73 14.13
N PHE A 24 -6.54 16.50 14.50
CA PHE A 24 -5.75 16.21 15.70
C PHE A 24 -4.30 16.70 15.61
N SER A 25 -3.69 16.61 14.43
CA SER A 25 -2.35 17.16 14.18
C SER A 25 -2.34 18.68 14.30
N LYS A 26 -3.33 19.38 13.72
CA LYS A 26 -3.46 20.85 13.82
C LYS A 26 -3.73 21.37 15.24
N ARG A 27 -4.26 20.53 16.12
CA ARG A 27 -4.48 20.87 17.54
C ARG A 27 -3.31 20.50 18.44
N GLU A 28 -2.19 20.05 17.87
CA GLU A 28 -1.00 19.57 18.58
C GLU A 28 -1.28 18.42 19.58
N ILE A 29 -2.46 17.80 19.49
CA ILE A 29 -2.82 16.62 20.29
C ILE A 29 -1.96 15.43 19.84
N LEU A 30 -1.70 15.35 18.52
CA LEU A 30 -0.72 14.46 17.93
C LEU A 30 0.51 15.25 17.52
N THR A 31 1.53 15.24 18.37
CA THR A 31 2.84 15.81 18.07
C THR A 31 3.58 15.00 17.00
N GLU A 32 4.55 15.60 16.32
CA GLU A 32 5.35 14.89 15.29
C GLU A 32 5.99 13.62 15.83
N SER A 33 6.43 13.64 17.10
CA SER A 33 6.98 12.45 17.77
C SER A 33 5.93 11.36 17.91
N ALA A 34 4.69 11.68 18.28
CA ALA A 34 3.60 10.71 18.37
C ALA A 34 3.24 10.13 16.99
N VAL A 35 3.18 10.97 15.95
CA VAL A 35 2.92 10.53 14.57
C VAL A 35 4.00 9.56 14.10
N LYS A 36 5.28 9.86 14.40
CA LYS A 36 6.40 8.98 14.09
C LYS A 36 6.29 7.64 14.80
N SER A 37 6.02 7.63 16.11
CA SER A 37 5.85 6.38 16.87
C SER A 37 4.68 5.53 16.37
N ILE A 38 3.55 6.15 16.00
CA ILE A 38 2.41 5.43 15.41
C ILE A 38 2.80 4.82 14.05
N THR A 39 3.53 5.57 13.22
CA THR A 39 4.03 5.09 11.93
C THR A 39 4.98 3.90 12.12
N ASP A 40 5.89 3.97 13.09
CA ASP A 40 6.82 2.89 13.40
C ASP A 40 6.06 1.63 13.85
N ILE A 41 5.05 1.76 14.73
CA ILE A 41 4.20 0.62 15.13
C ILE A 41 3.50 0.01 13.92
N VAL A 42 2.97 0.85 13.03
CA VAL A 42 2.31 0.38 11.82
C VAL A 42 3.29 -0.41 10.93
N LEU A 43 4.47 0.15 10.66
CA LEU A 43 5.45 -0.46 9.77
C LEU A 43 6.09 -1.72 10.35
N TYR A 44 6.47 -1.70 11.64
CA TYR A 44 7.23 -2.79 12.26
C TYR A 44 6.35 -3.86 12.91
N LEU A 45 5.12 -3.54 13.31
CA LEU A 45 4.24 -4.49 13.99
C LEU A 45 3.02 -4.84 13.14
N VAL A 46 2.27 -3.85 12.68
CA VAL A 46 0.99 -4.10 12.00
C VAL A 46 1.23 -4.73 10.63
N THR A 47 2.15 -4.20 9.84
CA THR A 47 2.48 -4.72 8.51
C THR A 47 2.86 -6.21 8.54
N PRO A 48 3.86 -6.68 9.33
CA PRO A 48 4.17 -8.10 9.38
C PRO A 48 3.02 -8.93 9.97
N SER A 49 2.28 -8.40 10.94
CA SER A 49 1.12 -9.09 11.51
C SER A 49 0.00 -9.31 10.48
N VAL A 50 -0.25 -8.33 9.61
CA VAL A 50 -1.21 -8.45 8.50
C VAL A 50 -0.72 -9.49 7.49
N ILE A 51 0.58 -9.51 7.18
CA ILE A 51 1.17 -10.53 6.31
C ILE A 51 0.94 -11.92 6.92
N ILE A 52 1.36 -12.16 8.17
CA ILE A 52 1.19 -13.46 8.85
C ILE A 52 -0.29 -13.85 8.94
N LYS A 53 -1.17 -12.93 9.35
CA LYS A 53 -2.63 -13.17 9.43
C LYS A 53 -3.21 -13.62 8.09
N SER A 54 -2.68 -13.11 6.99
CA SER A 54 -3.13 -13.48 5.65
C SER A 54 -2.77 -14.91 5.27
N PHE A 55 -1.73 -15.49 5.90
CA PHE A 55 -1.36 -16.89 5.75
C PHE A 55 -2.04 -17.85 6.75
N LEU A 56 -2.69 -17.34 7.81
CA LEU A 56 -3.30 -18.14 8.89
C LEU A 56 -4.71 -18.70 8.58
N ARG A 57 -5.13 -18.78 7.31
CA ARG A 57 -6.48 -19.26 6.92
C ARG A 57 -6.47 -20.74 6.51
N LYS A 58 -7.63 -21.41 6.58
CA LYS A 58 -7.79 -22.80 6.11
C LYS A 58 -7.31 -22.92 4.67
N PHE A 59 -6.28 -23.74 4.48
CA PHE A 59 -5.63 -23.95 3.20
C PHE A 59 -6.55 -24.73 2.26
N ASP A 60 -6.91 -24.12 1.13
CA ASP A 60 -7.59 -24.79 0.03
C ASP A 60 -6.78 -24.59 -1.27
N ARG A 61 -6.70 -25.64 -2.10
CA ARG A 61 -5.90 -25.63 -3.33
C ARG A 61 -6.39 -24.59 -4.33
N SER A 62 -7.70 -24.32 -4.35
CA SER A 62 -8.28 -23.27 -5.22
C SER A 62 -7.80 -21.86 -4.81
N THR A 63 -7.67 -21.64 -3.49
CA THR A 63 -7.25 -20.37 -2.90
C THR A 63 -5.75 -20.11 -3.14
N LEU A 64 -4.93 -21.16 -3.13
CA LEU A 64 -3.49 -21.05 -3.40
C LEU A 64 -3.21 -20.57 -4.84
N ASN A 65 -3.94 -21.08 -5.83
CA ASN A 65 -3.81 -20.61 -7.21
C ASN A 65 -4.18 -19.12 -7.34
N GLY A 66 -5.24 -18.69 -6.66
CA GLY A 66 -5.65 -17.28 -6.64
C GLY A 66 -4.62 -16.36 -5.97
N ILE A 67 -4.01 -16.81 -4.87
CA ILE A 67 -2.92 -16.09 -4.19
C ILE A 67 -1.68 -16.01 -5.10
N CYS A 68 -1.29 -17.11 -5.73
CA CYS A 68 -0.14 -17.14 -6.65
C CYS A 68 -0.35 -16.21 -7.84
N LEU A 69 -1.54 -16.22 -8.43
CA LEU A 69 -1.91 -15.32 -9.52
C LEU A 69 -1.91 -13.85 -9.07
N SER A 70 -2.42 -13.57 -7.88
CA SER A 70 -2.42 -12.21 -7.30
C SER A 70 -1.01 -11.71 -6.99
N PHE A 71 -0.14 -12.61 -6.53
CA PHE A 71 1.27 -12.32 -6.25
C PHE A 71 2.04 -12.03 -7.55
N LEU A 72 1.87 -12.86 -8.58
CA LEU A 72 2.44 -12.64 -9.91
C LEU A 72 1.89 -11.36 -10.56
N GLY A 73 0.58 -11.11 -10.44
CA GLY A 73 -0.04 -9.87 -10.90
C GLY A 73 0.55 -8.65 -10.19
N ALA A 74 0.73 -8.72 -8.88
CA ALA A 74 1.36 -7.65 -8.09
C ALA A 74 2.80 -7.38 -8.55
N LEU A 75 3.59 -8.44 -8.79
CA LEU A 75 4.95 -8.32 -9.32
C LEU A 75 4.97 -7.62 -10.68
N ILE A 76 4.14 -8.08 -11.62
CA ILE A 76 4.07 -7.51 -12.98
C ILE A 76 3.66 -6.05 -12.92
N VAL A 77 2.63 -5.72 -12.13
CA VAL A 77 2.15 -4.35 -11.97
C VAL A 77 3.26 -3.45 -11.44
N HIS A 78 3.97 -3.84 -10.37
CA HIS A 78 5.08 -3.02 -9.84
C HIS A 78 6.21 -2.86 -10.87
N LEU A 79 6.58 -3.92 -11.59
CA LEU A 79 7.60 -3.83 -12.66
C LEU A 79 7.17 -2.88 -13.79
N VAL A 80 5.92 -2.97 -14.23
CA VAL A 80 5.36 -2.06 -15.25
C VAL A 80 5.35 -0.62 -14.75
N PHE A 81 4.93 -0.37 -13.52
CA PHE A 81 4.96 0.97 -12.93
C PHE A 81 6.39 1.51 -12.83
N ILE A 82 7.36 0.70 -12.39
CA ILE A 82 8.77 1.11 -12.33
C ILE A 82 9.30 1.48 -13.73
N LEU A 83 8.96 0.69 -14.75
CA LEU A 83 9.36 0.96 -16.13
C LEU A 83 8.70 2.24 -16.66
N LEU A 84 7.39 2.39 -16.46
CA LEU A 84 6.63 3.56 -16.89
C LEU A 84 7.14 4.84 -16.22
N THR A 85 7.35 4.82 -14.91
CA THR A 85 7.85 6.00 -14.20
C THR A 85 9.28 6.35 -14.61
N THR A 86 10.09 5.34 -14.93
CA THR A 86 11.44 5.55 -15.46
C THR A 86 11.45 6.24 -16.83
N ILE A 87 10.45 5.96 -17.66
CA ILE A 87 10.31 6.54 -19.00
C ILE A 87 9.66 7.92 -18.95
N VAL A 88 8.58 8.06 -18.17
CA VAL A 88 7.74 9.27 -18.12
C VAL A 88 8.38 10.38 -17.29
N PHE A 89 8.95 10.05 -16.13
CA PHE A 89 9.57 11.05 -15.27
C PHE A 89 11.05 11.22 -15.62
N ARG A 90 11.33 12.25 -16.42
CA ARG A 90 12.68 12.76 -16.73
C ARG A 90 12.75 14.23 -16.33
N ASP A 91 12.80 14.47 -15.02
CA ASP A 91 13.04 15.82 -14.51
C ASP A 91 14.53 16.15 -14.53
N ARG A 92 14.88 17.44 -14.59
CA ARG A 92 16.28 17.91 -14.62
C ARG A 92 16.98 17.76 -13.26
N GLU A 93 16.20 17.66 -12.19
CA GLU A 93 16.69 17.50 -10.84
C GLU A 93 16.52 16.05 -10.37
N ASP A 94 17.63 15.33 -10.22
CA ASP A 94 17.64 13.90 -9.87
C ASP A 94 16.99 13.61 -8.50
N SER A 95 17.04 14.55 -7.56
CA SER A 95 16.38 14.45 -6.25
C SER A 95 14.85 14.39 -6.40
N ARG A 96 14.28 15.36 -7.12
CA ARG A 96 12.84 15.48 -7.36
C ARG A 96 12.33 14.35 -8.24
N ASN A 97 13.12 13.93 -9.22
CA ASN A 97 12.78 12.81 -10.09
C ASN A 97 12.65 11.49 -9.29
N ARG A 98 13.57 11.21 -8.36
CA ARG A 98 13.51 10.04 -7.47
C ARG A 98 12.27 10.04 -6.59
N VAL A 99 11.91 11.18 -6.00
CA VAL A 99 10.70 11.29 -5.16
C VAL A 99 9.43 11.07 -6.00
N LEU A 100 9.35 11.65 -7.19
CA LEU A 100 8.19 11.49 -8.08
C LEU A 100 8.03 10.04 -8.56
N ARG A 101 9.14 9.37 -8.92
CA ARG A 101 9.14 7.96 -9.31
C ARG A 101 8.69 7.07 -8.16
N PHE A 102 9.26 7.27 -6.97
CA PHE A 102 8.85 6.53 -5.78
C PHE A 102 7.35 6.72 -5.49
N ALA A 103 6.87 7.96 -5.46
CA ALA A 103 5.46 8.27 -5.17
C ALA A 103 4.50 7.68 -6.22
N ALA A 104 4.91 7.62 -7.49
CA ALA A 104 4.10 7.06 -8.57
C ALA A 104 4.09 5.52 -8.60
N VAL A 105 5.18 4.87 -8.16
CA VAL A 105 5.24 3.40 -8.03
C VAL A 105 4.57 2.92 -6.74
N PHE A 106 4.85 3.61 -5.63
CA PHE A 106 4.43 3.21 -4.29
C PHE A 106 3.25 4.07 -3.79
N GLY A 107 2.07 3.82 -4.38
CA GLY A 107 0.81 4.36 -3.85
C GLY A 107 0.37 3.66 -2.56
N ASN A 108 -0.56 4.26 -1.82
CA ASN A 108 -1.16 3.63 -0.63
C ASN A 108 -2.10 2.48 -1.01
N CYS A 109 -1.50 1.33 -1.32
CA CYS A 109 -2.22 0.13 -1.71
C CYS A 109 -2.68 -0.70 -0.51
N GLY A 110 -2.19 -0.44 0.70
CA GLY A 110 -2.61 -1.16 1.91
C GLY A 110 -3.86 -0.56 2.53
N PHE A 111 -3.75 0.66 3.04
CA PHE A 111 -4.81 1.29 3.83
C PHE A 111 -6.02 1.70 3.01
N MET A 112 -5.83 2.12 1.75
CA MET A 112 -6.96 2.51 0.91
C MET A 112 -7.60 1.31 0.20
N SER A 113 -6.82 0.34 -0.27
CA SER A 113 -7.37 -0.74 -1.11
C SER A 113 -8.05 -1.85 -0.30
N LEU A 114 -7.53 -2.21 0.87
CA LEU A 114 -8.06 -3.33 1.66
C LEU A 114 -9.52 -3.10 2.13
N PRO A 115 -9.92 -1.92 2.64
CA PRO A 115 -11.32 -1.66 3.00
C PRO A 115 -12.26 -1.73 1.80
N ILE A 116 -11.83 -1.22 0.65
CA ILE A 116 -12.61 -1.25 -0.59
C ILE A 116 -12.77 -2.69 -1.08
N GLN A 117 -11.70 -3.47 -1.07
CA GLN A 117 -11.75 -4.89 -1.45
C GLN A 117 -12.62 -5.71 -0.50
N GLN A 118 -12.55 -5.46 0.82
CA GLN A 118 -13.46 -6.07 1.79
C GLN A 118 -14.92 -5.75 1.49
N ALA A 119 -15.22 -4.51 1.12
CA ALA A 119 -16.59 -4.07 0.88
C ALA A 119 -17.17 -4.60 -0.44
N VAL A 120 -16.32 -4.84 -1.46
CA VAL A 120 -16.76 -5.28 -2.80
C VAL A 120 -16.65 -6.81 -2.97
N LEU A 121 -15.57 -7.41 -2.52
CA LEU A 121 -15.19 -8.81 -2.76
C LEU A 121 -15.22 -9.67 -1.48
N SER A 122 -15.67 -9.11 -0.35
CA SER A 122 -15.75 -9.80 0.94
C SER A 122 -14.37 -10.35 1.38
N ALA A 123 -14.37 -11.42 2.19
CA ALA A 123 -13.15 -11.95 2.82
C ALA A 123 -12.11 -12.48 1.80
N ASP A 124 -12.53 -12.90 0.60
CA ASP A 124 -11.62 -13.43 -0.41
C ASP A 124 -10.88 -12.32 -1.16
N GLY A 125 -11.51 -11.15 -1.35
CA GLY A 125 -10.85 -9.97 -1.88
C GLY A 125 -9.70 -9.49 -1.01
N VAL A 126 -9.91 -9.44 0.32
CA VAL A 126 -8.87 -9.04 1.27
C VAL A 126 -7.67 -9.99 1.27
N LEU A 127 -7.89 -11.27 1.01
CA LEU A 127 -6.81 -12.26 0.92
C LEU A 127 -5.89 -11.98 -0.27
N PHE A 128 -6.46 -11.69 -1.43
CA PHE A 128 -5.69 -11.31 -2.62
C PHE A 128 -5.00 -9.96 -2.44
N GLY A 129 -5.70 -8.98 -1.85
CA GLY A 129 -5.15 -7.68 -1.47
C GLY A 129 -3.96 -7.78 -0.53
N ALA A 130 -4.04 -8.62 0.49
CA ALA A 130 -2.94 -8.80 1.42
C ALA A 130 -1.71 -9.43 0.77
N SER A 131 -1.91 -10.34 -0.19
CA SER A 131 -0.83 -10.89 -1.01
C SER A 131 -0.16 -9.81 -1.87
N PHE A 132 -0.95 -8.88 -2.43
CA PHE A 132 -0.43 -7.69 -3.11
C PHE A 132 0.35 -6.78 -2.16
N VAL A 133 -0.17 -6.53 -0.96
CA VAL A 133 0.49 -5.70 0.07
C VAL A 133 1.82 -6.33 0.53
N ALA A 134 1.92 -7.66 0.59
CA ALA A 134 3.18 -8.34 0.89
C ALA A 134 4.24 -8.05 -0.19
N VAL A 135 3.88 -8.15 -1.48
CA VAL A 135 4.77 -7.79 -2.60
C VAL A 135 5.14 -6.32 -2.55
N PHE A 136 4.16 -5.44 -2.35
CA PHE A 136 4.38 -4.00 -2.21
C PHE A 136 5.43 -3.69 -1.14
N ASN A 137 5.31 -4.29 0.05
CA ASN A 137 6.29 -4.07 1.14
C ASN A 137 7.68 -4.58 0.77
N LEU A 138 7.78 -5.74 0.11
CA LEU A 138 9.05 -6.28 -0.37
C LEU A 138 9.72 -5.34 -1.37
N PHE A 139 8.99 -4.79 -2.34
CA PHE A 139 9.51 -3.81 -3.29
C PHE A 139 9.84 -2.47 -2.62
N SER A 140 9.01 -2.02 -1.68
CA SER A 140 9.22 -0.76 -0.97
C SER A 140 10.51 -0.79 -0.15
N TRP A 141 10.83 -1.91 0.49
CA TRP A 141 12.06 -2.07 1.29
C TRP A 141 13.30 -2.41 0.46
N THR A 142 13.14 -2.90 -0.77
CA THR A 142 14.24 -3.17 -1.68
C THR A 142 14.44 -1.99 -2.64
N TYR A 143 13.70 -1.96 -3.74
CA TYR A 143 13.77 -0.92 -4.77
C TYR A 143 13.43 0.46 -4.21
N GLY A 144 12.40 0.58 -3.38
CA GLY A 144 11.94 1.86 -2.86
C GLY A 144 12.99 2.59 -2.03
N ILE A 145 13.67 1.89 -1.13
CA ILE A 145 14.77 2.45 -0.32
C ILE A 145 15.97 2.80 -1.21
N THR A 146 16.35 1.96 -2.17
CA THR A 146 17.46 2.26 -3.09
C THR A 146 17.18 3.50 -3.95
N GLU A 147 15.98 3.61 -4.49
CA GLU A 147 15.57 4.76 -5.31
C GLU A 147 15.54 6.04 -4.47
N MET A 148 15.04 6.03 -3.23
CA MET A 148 15.03 7.22 -2.36
C MET A 148 16.42 7.57 -1.81
N SER A 149 17.21 6.58 -1.39
CA SER A 149 18.55 6.79 -0.84
C SER A 149 19.51 7.37 -1.89
N GLY A 150 19.37 6.97 -3.15
CA GLY A 150 20.32 7.33 -4.21
C GLY A 150 21.71 6.72 -4.06
N ASP A 151 21.92 5.91 -3.01
CA ASP A 151 23.14 5.16 -2.78
C ASP A 151 23.15 3.98 -3.76
N LYS A 152 23.78 4.20 -4.92
CA LYS A 152 24.14 3.13 -5.85
C LYS A 152 25.36 2.41 -5.27
N LYS A 153 25.13 1.40 -4.43
CA LYS A 153 26.13 0.35 -4.21
C LYS A 153 25.97 -0.75 -5.25
#